data_AF-A0A660QLQ4-F1
#
_entry.id   AF-A0A660QLQ4-F1
#
_cell.length_a   1.000
_cell.length_b   1.000
_cell.length_c   1.000
_cell.angle_alpha   90.00
_cell.angle_beta   90.00
_cell.angle_gamma   90.00
#
_symmetry.space_group_name_H-M   'P 1'
#
loop_
_entity.id
_entity.type
_entity.pdbx_description
1 polymer ?
#
loop_
_entity_poly.entity_id
_entity_poly.type
_entity_poly.pdbx_seq_one_letter_code
_entity_poly.pdbx_strand_id
1 'polypeptide(L)'
;IDVKEIKGKVIFLHKVIDGVADRSYGIEVAQIAGLPEAVVERAKEVLDVIAGKSNIEDRLRVVKKDRMRRVKKISENQIFLFGPSKDS
;
A
#
# COMPACT_ATOMS: atom_id res chain seq x y z
N ILE A 1 -12.71 -9.18 -15.24
CA ILE A 1 -13.18 -10.43 -14.59
C ILE A 1 -13.97 -10.01 -13.37
N ASP A 2 -15.21 -10.46 -13.25
CA ASP A 2 -16.09 -10.15 -12.12
C ASP A 2 -15.97 -11.26 -11.06
N VAL A 3 -16.03 -10.91 -9.78
CA VAL A 3 -15.68 -11.83 -8.68
C VAL A 3 -16.69 -11.69 -7.55
N LYS A 4 -17.25 -12.82 -7.09
CA LYS A 4 -18.18 -12.86 -5.97
C LYS A 4 -17.62 -13.69 -4.82
N GLU A 5 -17.47 -13.07 -3.64
CA GLU A 5 -17.07 -13.73 -2.41
C GLU A 5 -18.30 -14.28 -1.66
N ILE A 6 -18.32 -15.58 -1.38
CA ILE A 6 -19.38 -16.22 -0.59
C ILE A 6 -18.73 -17.14 0.44
N LYS A 7 -18.94 -16.86 1.74
CA LYS A 7 -18.51 -17.71 2.87
C LYS A 7 -17.02 -18.12 2.80
N GLY A 8 -16.14 -17.20 2.44
CA GLY A 8 -14.69 -17.45 2.33
C GLY A 8 -14.27 -18.22 1.07
N LYS A 9 -15.18 -18.47 0.13
CA LYS A 9 -14.87 -19.01 -1.19
C LYS A 9 -15.06 -17.94 -2.26
N VAL A 10 -14.08 -17.81 -3.14
CA VAL A 10 -14.11 -16.89 -4.27
C VAL A 10 -14.72 -17.61 -5.48
N ILE A 11 -15.77 -17.06 -6.05
CA ILE A 11 -16.38 -17.54 -7.30
C ILE A 11 -16.02 -16.55 -8.40
N PHE A 12 -15.26 -17.02 -9.39
CA PHE A 12 -14.90 -16.25 -10.58
C PHE A 12 -16.05 -16.30 -11.57
N LEU A 13 -16.57 -15.13 -11.96
CA LEU A 13 -17.55 -15.01 -13.02
C LEU A 13 -16.82 -14.79 -14.35
N HIS A 14 -17.26 -15.46 -15.41
CA HIS A 14 -16.72 -15.28 -16.78
C HIS A 14 -17.19 -13.98 -17.45
N LYS A 15 -17.29 -12.89 -16.68
CA LYS A 15 -17.65 -11.56 -17.19
C LYS A 15 -16.42 -10.67 -17.20
N VAL A 16 -16.07 -10.16 -18.38
CA VAL A 16 -15.06 -9.11 -18.52
C VAL A 16 -15.74 -7.78 -18.18
N ILE A 17 -15.11 -7.00 -17.32
CA ILE A 17 -15.59 -5.68 -16.88
C ILE A 17 -14.44 -4.70 -17.13
N ASP A 18 -14.79 -3.51 -17.60
CA ASP A 18 -13.84 -2.43 -17.85
C ASP A 18 -13.29 -1.91 -16.51
N GLY A 19 -11.97 -1.77 -16.42
CA GLY A 19 -11.28 -1.30 -15.22
C GLY A 19 -10.09 -2.18 -14.82
N VAL A 20 -9.36 -1.72 -13.79
CA VAL A 20 -8.25 -2.47 -13.19
C VAL A 20 -8.81 -3.36 -12.08
N ALA A 21 -8.26 -4.56 -11.91
CA ALA A 21 -8.66 -5.43 -10.81
C ALA A 21 -8.26 -4.81 -9.46
N ASP A 22 -9.21 -4.70 -8.53
CA ASP A 22 -8.97 -4.12 -7.20
C ASP A 22 -8.08 -5.01 -6.31
N ARG A 23 -8.03 -6.32 -6.58
CA ARG A 23 -7.31 -7.32 -5.77
C ARG A 23 -6.70 -8.42 -6.64
N SER A 24 -5.61 -9.00 -6.14
CA SER A 24 -4.96 -10.18 -6.72
C SER A 24 -5.50 -11.44 -6.03
N TYR A 25 -5.92 -12.44 -6.81
CA TYR A 25 -6.55 -13.68 -6.32
C TYR A 25 -5.71 -14.95 -6.58
N GLY A 26 -4.39 -14.78 -6.74
CA GLY A 26 -3.51 -15.87 -7.18
C GLY A 26 -3.45 -17.05 -6.22
N ILE A 27 -3.48 -16.80 -4.91
CA ILE A 27 -3.44 -17.84 -3.87
C ILE A 27 -4.77 -18.60 -3.84
N GLU A 28 -5.88 -17.90 -4.01
CA GLU A 28 -7.23 -18.46 -4.05
C GLU A 28 -7.42 -19.35 -5.29
N VAL A 29 -6.92 -18.93 -6.45
CA VAL A 29 -6.90 -19.77 -7.66
C VAL A 29 -6.01 -20.99 -7.47
N ALA A 30 -4.84 -20.83 -6.87
CA ALA A 30 -3.93 -21.93 -6.57
C ALA A 30 -4.57 -23.00 -5.67
N GLN A 31 -5.32 -22.57 -4.66
CA GLN A 31 -6.08 -23.48 -3.78
C GLN A 31 -7.20 -24.21 -4.54
N ILE A 32 -7.91 -23.52 -5.44
CA ILE A 32 -8.95 -24.14 -6.29
C ILE A 32 -8.35 -25.12 -7.29
N ALA A 33 -7.13 -24.85 -7.79
CA ALA A 33 -6.39 -25.71 -8.71
C ALA A 33 -5.86 -27.00 -8.05
N GLY A 34 -6.02 -27.17 -6.73
CA GLY A 34 -5.61 -28.37 -6.02
C GLY A 34 -4.11 -28.43 -5.71
N LEU A 35 -3.43 -27.28 -5.64
CA LEU A 35 -2.05 -27.24 -5.17
C LEU A 35 -1.94 -27.75 -3.72
N PRO A 36 -0.81 -28.38 -3.33
CA PRO A 36 -0.63 -28.89 -1.99
C PRO A 36 -0.81 -27.81 -0.92
N GLU A 37 -1.48 -28.15 0.18
CA GLU A 37 -1.82 -27.19 1.25
C GLU A 37 -0.58 -26.49 1.82
N ALA A 38 0.52 -27.23 2.02
CA ALA A 38 1.80 -26.68 2.45
C ALA A 38 2.36 -25.58 1.53
N VAL A 39 2.08 -25.67 0.21
CA VAL A 39 2.50 -24.65 -0.76
C VAL A 39 1.64 -23.39 -0.63
N VAL A 40 0.32 -23.58 -0.46
CA VAL A 40 -0.64 -22.47 -0.28
C VAL A 40 -0.37 -21.74 1.03
N GLU A 41 -0.11 -22.46 2.13
CA GLU A 41 0.26 -21.88 3.41
C GLU A 41 1.56 -21.07 3.32
N ARG A 42 2.60 -21.65 2.72
CA ARG A 42 3.87 -20.94 2.52
C ARG A 42 3.70 -19.66 1.69
N ALA A 43 2.87 -19.70 0.64
CA ALA A 43 2.59 -18.53 -0.16
C ALA A 43 1.90 -17.42 0.65
N LYS A 44 1.00 -17.78 1.58
CA LYS A 44 0.36 -16.82 2.50
C LYS A 44 1.38 -16.19 3.46
N GLU A 45 2.26 -16.99 4.07
CA GLU A 45 3.32 -16.47 4.94
C GLU A 45 4.22 -15.45 4.21
N VAL A 46 4.60 -15.77 2.97
CA VAL A 46 5.43 -14.87 2.15
C VAL A 46 4.67 -13.59 1.79
N LEU A 47 3.37 -13.70 1.48
CA LEU A 47 2.51 -12.55 1.23
C LEU A 47 2.45 -11.63 2.45
N ASP A 48 2.28 -12.18 3.66
CA ASP A 48 2.25 -11.40 4.90
C ASP A 48 3.55 -10.63 5.13
N VAL A 49 4.69 -11.26 4.83
CA VAL A 49 6.01 -10.60 4.93
C VAL A 49 6.13 -9.46 3.91
N ILE A 50 5.66 -9.64 2.67
CA ILE A 50 5.76 -8.63 1.62
C ILE A 50 4.78 -7.48 1.87
N ALA A 51 3.53 -7.78 2.21
CA ALA A 51 2.52 -6.79 2.57
C ALA A 51 2.91 -6.02 3.85
N GLY A 52 3.56 -6.70 4.81
CA GLY A 52 4.16 -6.03 5.97
C GLY A 52 5.28 -5.07 5.58
N LYS A 53 6.15 -5.44 4.64
CA LYS A 53 7.24 -4.58 4.14
C LYS A 53 6.71 -3.37 3.37
N SER A 54 5.68 -3.50 2.54
CA SER A 54 5.09 -2.34 1.84
C SER A 54 4.51 -1.31 2.82
N ASN A 55 3.88 -1.76 3.91
CA ASN A 55 3.38 -0.87 4.96
C ASN A 55 4.49 -0.07 5.67
N ILE A 56 5.68 -0.67 5.83
CA ILE A 56 6.84 0.02 6.41
C ILE A 56 7.36 1.08 5.45
N GLU A 57 7.49 0.75 4.16
CA GLU A 57 7.94 1.71 3.13
C GLU A 57 6.98 2.90 2.99
N ASP A 58 5.67 2.67 3.01
CA ASP A 58 4.67 3.72 2.93
C ASP A 58 4.66 4.60 4.19
N ARG A 59 4.81 4.01 5.38
CA ARG A 59 4.99 4.78 6.63
C ARG A 59 6.27 5.62 6.59
N LEU A 60 7.38 5.09 6.09
CA LEU A 60 8.65 5.83 5.95
C LEU A 60 8.51 7.01 4.97
N ARG A 61 7.74 6.86 3.89
CA ARG A 61 7.44 7.95 2.95
C ARG A 61 6.65 9.08 3.61
N VAL A 62 5.63 8.75 4.42
CA VAL A 62 4.83 9.75 5.16
C VAL A 62 5.72 10.52 6.15
N VAL A 63 6.54 9.81 6.94
CA VAL A 63 7.45 10.42 7.92
C VAL A 63 8.48 11.35 7.24
N LYS A 64 9.07 10.93 6.11
CA LYS A 64 9.99 11.79 5.34
C LYS A 64 9.29 13.06 4.84
N LYS A 65 8.07 12.95 4.33
CA LYS A 65 7.30 14.09 3.80
C LYS A 65 6.93 15.09 4.89
N ASP A 66 6.53 14.63 6.07
CA ASP A 66 6.22 15.48 7.23
C ASP A 66 7.45 16.18 7.79
N ARG A 67 8.60 15.49 7.84
CA ARG A 67 9.87 16.10 8.22
C ARG A 67 10.27 17.18 7.23
N MET A 68 10.16 16.91 5.92
CA MET A 68 10.52 17.87 4.87
C MET A 68 9.60 19.10 4.88
N ARG A 69 8.30 18.93 5.16
CA ARG A 69 7.35 20.05 5.36
C ARG A 69 7.72 20.91 6.56
N ARG A 70 8.11 20.31 7.69
CA ARG A 70 8.58 21.06 8.87
C ARG A 70 9.88 21.82 8.57
N VAL A 71 10.85 21.19 7.91
CA VAL A 71 12.10 21.84 7.53
C VAL A 71 11.85 23.01 6.58
N LYS A 72 10.97 22.84 5.58
CA LYS A 72 10.60 23.91 4.66
C LYS A 72 9.95 25.10 5.37
N LYS A 73 9.00 24.83 6.28
CA LYS A 73 8.34 25.86 7.09
C LYS A 73 9.31 26.63 7.99
N ILE A 74 10.29 25.94 8.58
CA ILE A 74 11.35 26.58 9.39
C ILE A 74 12.24 27.45 8.51
N SER A 75 12.63 26.98 7.32
CA SER A 75 13.46 27.76 6.39
C SER A 75 12.75 29.02 5.87
N GLU A 76 11.44 28.92 5.59
CA GLU A 76 10.62 30.05 5.16
C GLU A 76 10.49 31.11 6.27
N ASN A 77 10.27 30.68 7.52
CA ASN A 77 10.21 31.59 8.67
C ASN A 77 11.58 32.15 9.05
N GLN A 78 12.67 31.44 8.79
CA GLN A 78 14.03 31.88 9.13
C GLN A 78 14.51 33.03 8.23
N ILE A 79 14.08 33.08 6.95
CA ILE A 79 14.37 34.22 6.06
C ILE A 79 13.72 35.51 6.60
N PHE A 80 12.55 35.40 7.22
CA PHE A 80 11.85 36.55 7.81
C PHE A 80 12.45 37.04 9.14
N LEU A 81 13.24 36.20 9.82
CA LEU A 81 13.84 36.53 11.12
C LEU A 81 15.11 37.41 11.00
N PHE A 82 15.74 37.45 9.82
CA PHE A 82 16.95 38.25 9.56
C PHE A 82 16.73 39.36 8.50
N GLY A 83 15.48 39.66 8.13
CA GLY A 83 15.15 40.83 7.33
C GLY A 83 15.45 42.13 8.11
N PRO A 84 15.75 43.26 7.44
CA PRO A 84 16.15 44.48 8.12
C PRO A 84 15.06 44.89 9.12
N SER A 85 15.43 45.02 10.39
CA SER A 85 14.54 45.60 11.40
C SER A 85 14.09 46.94 10.86
N LYS A 86 12.79 47.08 10.64
CA LYS A 86 12.18 48.32 10.17
C LYS A 86 12.07 49.24 11.39
N ASP A 87 13.23 49.64 11.89
CA ASP A 87 13.35 50.69 12.88
C ASP A 87 13.27 52.01 12.11
N SER A 88 12.10 52.64 12.20
CA SER A 88 11.86 54.05 11.87
C SER A 88 10.87 54.58 12.89
#